data_AF-A0A511QBT3-F1
#
_entry.id   AF-A0A511QBT3-F1
#
_cell.length_a   1.000
_cell.length_b   1.000
_cell.length_c   1.000
_cell.angle_alpha   90.00
_cell.angle_beta   90.00
_cell.angle_gamma   90.00
#
_symmetry.space_group_name_H-M   'P 1'
#
loop_
_entity.id
_entity.type
_entity.pdbx_description
1 polymer ?
#
loop_
_entity_poly.entity_id
_entity_poly.type
_entity_poly.pdbx_seq_one_letter_code
_entity_poly.pdbx_strand_id
1 'polypeptide(L)'
;MKHVLKKTLTSLLFIGLTACSTHEDVNQSRHVEYEKEKVTVFQTREDSISFIAESTGCSQSSDFNLRVEKNTNTEAWLTIIRNKKDHCRRKPFSKTFTVPLMEELKGKKLVITNPKGKSSLLN
;
A
#
# COMPACT_ATOMS: atom_id res chain seq x y z
N MET A 1 -77.67 -18.05 18.87
CA MET A 1 -76.83 -18.05 20.09
C MET A 1 -75.35 -18.10 19.68
N LYS A 2 -74.61 -17.06 20.09
CA LYS A 2 -73.15 -16.98 20.36
C LYS A 2 -72.16 -17.24 19.21
N HIS A 3 -71.87 -16.16 18.48
CA HIS A 3 -70.58 -15.92 17.84
C HIS A 3 -69.50 -15.74 18.93
N VAL A 4 -68.32 -16.37 18.76
CA VAL A 4 -67.14 -16.06 19.55
C VAL A 4 -66.00 -15.73 18.61
N LEU A 5 -65.93 -14.45 18.26
CA LEU A 5 -64.81 -13.83 17.56
C LEU A 5 -63.67 -13.62 18.57
N LYS A 6 -62.67 -14.51 18.58
CA LYS A 6 -61.46 -14.32 19.40
C LYS A 6 -60.57 -13.29 18.72
N LYS A 7 -60.60 -12.05 19.22
CA LYS A 7 -59.60 -11.01 18.92
C LYS A 7 -58.34 -11.32 19.73
N THR A 8 -57.30 -11.87 19.10
CA THR A 8 -55.96 -11.90 19.68
C THR A 8 -55.14 -10.79 19.04
N LEU A 9 -54.98 -9.71 19.79
CA LEU A 9 -54.14 -8.56 19.50
C LEU A 9 -52.70 -8.94 19.86
N THR A 10 -51.90 -9.42 18.91
CA THR A 10 -50.48 -9.70 19.11
C THR A 10 -49.67 -8.43 18.86
N SER A 11 -49.22 -7.85 19.97
CA SER A 11 -48.29 -6.72 20.07
C SER A 11 -47.03 -6.91 19.22
N LEU A 12 -46.71 -5.93 18.37
CA LEU A 12 -45.39 -5.83 17.73
C LEU A 12 -44.33 -5.61 18.80
N LEU A 13 -43.39 -6.55 18.97
CA LEU A 13 -42.12 -6.28 19.65
C LEU A 13 -41.21 -5.55 18.66
N PHE A 14 -41.06 -4.24 18.83
CA PHE A 14 -39.93 -3.50 18.27
C PHE A 14 -38.70 -3.81 19.13
N ILE A 15 -37.84 -4.70 18.64
CA ILE A 15 -36.50 -4.86 19.20
C ILE A 15 -35.68 -3.69 18.66
N GLY A 16 -35.50 -2.65 19.49
CA GLY A 16 -34.58 -1.58 19.19
C GLY A 16 -33.15 -2.12 19.15
N LEU A 17 -32.55 -2.18 17.96
CA LEU A 17 -31.11 -2.37 17.81
C LEU A 17 -30.44 -1.04 18.18
N THR A 18 -29.99 -0.89 19.42
CA THR A 18 -29.03 0.15 19.77
C THR A 18 -27.68 -0.22 19.17
N ALA A 19 -27.38 0.31 17.99
CA ALA A 19 -26.02 0.29 17.45
C ALA A 19 -25.16 1.22 18.31
N CYS A 20 -24.50 0.66 19.32
CA CYS A 20 -23.46 1.36 20.07
C CYS A 20 -22.21 1.37 19.18
N SER A 21 -22.06 2.40 18.34
CA SER A 21 -20.78 2.67 17.69
C SER A 21 -19.89 3.35 18.73
N THR A 22 -19.14 2.55 19.49
CA THR A 22 -17.93 3.03 20.15
C THR A 22 -16.94 3.39 19.05
N HIS A 23 -16.90 4.68 18.71
CA HIS A 23 -15.79 5.27 17.97
C HIS A 23 -14.60 5.28 18.94
N GLU A 24 -13.89 4.17 19.02
CA GLU A 24 -12.51 4.21 19.46
C GLU A 24 -11.72 4.78 18.30
N ASP A 25 -11.38 6.07 18.39
CA ASP A 25 -10.23 6.62 17.67
C ASP A 25 -8.98 5.95 18.23
N VAL A 26 -8.78 4.71 17.81
CA VAL A 26 -7.52 4.00 17.90
C VAL A 26 -6.60 4.70 16.92
N ASN A 27 -6.00 5.81 17.38
CA ASN A 27 -4.79 6.39 16.80
C ASN A 27 -3.62 5.46 17.13
N GLN A 28 -3.75 4.19 16.74
CA GLN A 28 -2.63 3.29 16.62
C GLN A 28 -1.95 3.72 15.34
N SER A 29 -0.94 4.57 15.51
CA SER A 29 0.26 4.55 14.69
C SER A 29 0.74 3.10 14.61
N ARG A 30 0.08 2.29 13.78
CA ARG A 30 0.62 1.05 13.26
C ARG A 30 1.85 1.54 12.52
N HIS A 31 3.00 1.30 13.09
CA HIS A 31 4.25 1.35 12.36
C HIS A 31 4.10 0.26 11.29
N VAL A 32 3.47 0.60 10.16
CA VAL A 32 3.33 -0.30 9.04
C VAL A 32 4.76 -0.51 8.57
N GLU A 33 5.32 -1.65 8.93
CA GLU A 33 6.60 -2.08 8.43
C GLU A 33 6.39 -2.37 6.94
N TYR A 34 6.53 -1.31 6.14
CA TYR A 34 6.43 -1.41 4.69
C TYR A 34 7.56 -2.31 4.20
N GLU A 35 7.19 -3.40 3.52
CA GLU A 35 8.13 -4.38 3.01
C GLU A 35 9.06 -3.74 1.97
N LYS A 36 10.37 -4.02 2.09
CA LYS A 36 11.35 -3.59 1.09
C LYS A 36 11.00 -4.24 -0.24
N GLU A 37 10.80 -3.45 -1.28
CA GLU A 37 10.44 -3.98 -2.59
C GLU A 37 11.61 -4.77 -3.19
N LYS A 38 11.33 -5.88 -3.87
CA LYS A 38 12.34 -6.58 -4.66
C LYS A 38 12.51 -5.87 -6.00
N VAL A 39 13.68 -5.26 -6.20
CA VAL A 39 13.95 -4.43 -7.39
C VAL A 39 14.99 -5.13 -8.26
N THR A 40 14.70 -5.25 -9.56
CA THR A 40 15.61 -5.89 -10.52
C THR A 40 16.64 -4.89 -11.06
N VAL A 41 16.16 -3.76 -11.57
CA VAL A 41 16.97 -2.69 -12.17
C VAL A 41 16.43 -1.36 -11.67
N PHE A 42 17.31 -0.38 -11.51
CA PHE A 42 16.94 1.01 -11.29
C PHE A 42 17.77 1.94 -12.17
N GLN A 43 17.19 3.08 -12.51
CA GLN A 43 17.82 4.18 -13.21
C GLN A 43 17.47 5.47 -12.47
N THR A 44 18.49 6.28 -12.22
CA THR A 44 18.34 7.60 -11.63
C THR A 44 18.40 8.67 -12.70
N ARG A 45 17.49 9.65 -12.59
CA ARG A 45 17.48 10.91 -13.34
C ARG A 45 17.66 12.06 -12.35
N GLU A 46 17.69 13.29 -12.86
CA GLU A 46 17.89 14.49 -12.06
C GLU A 46 16.82 14.66 -10.95
N ASP A 47 15.59 14.28 -11.25
CA ASP A 47 14.40 14.53 -10.41
C ASP A 47 13.64 13.26 -10.02
N SER A 48 14.12 12.09 -10.43
CA SER A 48 13.33 10.85 -10.31
C SER A 48 14.18 9.59 -10.30
N ILE A 49 13.59 8.52 -9.76
CA ILE A 49 14.13 7.17 -9.82
C ILE A 49 13.11 6.29 -10.52
N SER A 50 13.51 5.67 -11.63
CA SER A 50 12.75 4.61 -12.29
C SER A 50 13.30 3.25 -11.86
N PHE A 51 12.43 2.29 -11.59
CA PHE A 51 12.83 0.94 -11.20
C PHE A 51 11.86 -0.12 -11.69
N ILE A 52 12.35 -1.35 -11.84
CA ILE A 52 11.55 -2.51 -12.22
C ILE A 52 11.21 -3.32 -10.97
N ALA A 53 9.91 -3.52 -10.77
CA ALA A 53 9.35 -4.36 -9.72
C ALA A 53 8.25 -5.28 -10.31
N GLU A 54 7.87 -6.30 -9.55
CA GLU A 54 6.78 -7.19 -9.93
C GLU A 54 5.42 -6.51 -9.71
N SER A 55 4.48 -6.74 -10.62
CA SER A 55 3.09 -6.27 -10.51
C SER A 55 2.13 -7.37 -10.95
N THR A 56 0.99 -7.43 -10.27
CA THR A 56 -0.18 -8.22 -10.68
C THR A 56 -1.28 -7.34 -11.29
N GLY A 57 -1.01 -6.05 -11.55
CA GLY A 57 -1.83 -5.18 -12.40
C GLY A 57 -2.43 -3.94 -11.71
N CYS A 58 -2.44 -3.87 -10.38
CA CYS A 58 -3.06 -2.74 -9.66
C CYS A 58 -2.03 -1.69 -9.23
N SER A 59 -0.74 -2.04 -9.22
CA SER A 59 0.32 -1.13 -8.76
C SER A 59 0.46 0.11 -9.63
N GLN A 60 0.59 1.26 -8.98
CA GLN A 60 0.91 2.56 -9.55
C GLN A 60 2.17 3.12 -8.90
N SER A 61 2.82 4.10 -9.54
CA SER A 61 4.04 4.70 -8.97
C SER A 61 3.83 5.32 -7.58
N SER A 62 2.64 5.88 -7.31
CA SER A 62 2.26 6.44 -6.01
C SER A 62 2.14 5.41 -4.89
N ASP A 63 2.10 4.12 -5.22
CA ASP A 63 2.09 3.04 -4.25
C ASP A 63 3.49 2.77 -3.68
N PHE A 64 4.51 3.50 -4.12
CA PHE A 64 5.89 3.36 -3.69
C PHE A 64 6.45 4.65 -3.13
N ASN A 65 7.38 4.53 -2.18
CA ASN A 65 8.13 5.64 -1.60
C ASN A 65 9.63 5.33 -1.52
N LEU A 66 10.43 6.38 -1.45
CA LEU A 66 11.85 6.32 -1.11
C LEU A 66 12.01 6.54 0.40
N ARG A 67 12.57 5.55 1.09
CA ARG A 67 13.02 5.69 2.48
C ARG A 67 14.51 5.97 2.48
N VAL A 68 14.92 7.05 3.14
CA VAL A 68 16.33 7.40 3.31
C VAL A 68 16.88 6.64 4.51
N GLU A 69 17.87 5.78 4.27
CA GLU A 69 18.56 5.02 5.32
C GLU A 69 19.80 5.77 5.82
N LYS A 70 20.49 6.47 4.92
CA LYS A 70 21.65 7.30 5.22
C LYS A 70 21.73 8.45 4.23
N ASN A 71 21.98 9.66 4.72
CA ASN A 71 22.20 10.84 3.88
C ASN A 71 23.52 11.52 4.27
N THR A 72 24.45 11.62 3.33
CA THR A 72 25.72 12.34 3.49
C THR A 72 25.81 13.42 2.44
N ASN A 73 26.83 14.29 2.49
CA ASN A 73 26.97 15.36 1.49
C ASN A 73 27.07 14.85 0.05
N THR A 74 27.71 13.70 -0.18
CA THR A 74 27.99 13.17 -1.53
C THR A 74 27.17 11.94 -1.92
N GLU A 75 26.68 11.18 -0.94
CA GLU A 75 25.98 9.92 -1.18
C GLU A 75 24.74 9.77 -0.30
N ALA A 76 23.68 9.18 -0.85
CA ALA A 76 22.48 8.80 -0.11
C ALA A 76 22.10 7.35 -0.38
N TRP A 77 21.74 6.65 0.69
CA TRP A 77 21.36 5.24 0.69
C TRP A 77 19.85 5.16 0.87
N LEU A 78 19.19 4.53 -0.08
CA LEU A 78 17.74 4.54 -0.18
C LEU A 78 17.20 3.10 -0.21
N THR A 79 16.00 2.95 0.34
CA THR A 79 15.16 1.76 0.16
C THR A 79 13.87 2.18 -0.53
N ILE A 80 13.51 1.49 -1.61
CA ILE A 80 12.19 1.57 -2.24
C ILE A 80 11.23 0.70 -1.44
N ILE A 81 10.18 1.28 -0.89
CA ILE A 81 9.14 0.57 -0.17
C ILE A 81 7.85 0.60 -0.97
N ARG A 82 7.05 -0.46 -0.87
CA ARG A 82 5.70 -0.50 -1.41
C ARG A 82 4.71 -0.25 -0.28
N ASN A 83 4.03 0.89 -0.31
CA ASN A 83 3.05 1.28 0.70
C ASN A 83 1.71 0.57 0.52
N LYS A 84 1.38 0.19 -0.72
CA LYS A 84 0.12 -0.47 -1.06
C LYS A 84 0.38 -1.76 -1.84
N LYS A 85 -0.11 -2.86 -1.29
CA LYS A 85 0.02 -4.19 -1.89
C LYS A 85 -0.73 -4.27 -3.22
N ASP A 86 -0.13 -4.98 -4.19
CA ASP A 86 -0.77 -5.28 -5.46
C ASP A 86 -1.77 -6.43 -5.29
N HIS A 87 -3.06 -6.11 -5.29
CA HIS A 87 -4.14 -7.08 -5.07
C HIS A 87 -4.83 -7.54 -6.36
N CYS A 88 -4.35 -7.11 -7.52
CA CYS A 88 -4.91 -7.60 -8.78
C CYS A 88 -4.60 -9.08 -8.99
N ARG A 89 -5.43 -9.77 -9.77
CA ARG A 89 -5.33 -11.23 -10.02
C ARG A 89 -4.64 -11.58 -11.34
N ARG A 90 -3.99 -10.62 -12.01
CA ARG A 90 -3.24 -10.90 -13.23
C ARG A 90 -1.99 -11.72 -12.87
N LYS A 91 -1.56 -12.58 -13.78
CA LYS A 91 -0.26 -13.24 -13.68
C LYS A 91 0.84 -12.19 -13.46
N PRO A 92 1.75 -12.37 -12.48
CA PRO A 92 2.79 -11.40 -12.20
C PRO A 92 3.65 -11.09 -13.43
N PHE A 93 4.03 -9.83 -13.57
CA PHE A 93 4.87 -9.34 -14.66
C PHE A 93 5.77 -8.20 -14.18
N SER A 94 6.91 -8.03 -14.84
CA SER A 94 7.82 -6.90 -14.58
C SER A 94 7.21 -5.61 -15.11
N LYS A 95 7.13 -4.58 -14.27
CA LYS A 95 6.64 -3.25 -14.64
C LYS A 95 7.61 -2.18 -14.13
N THR A 96 7.80 -1.13 -14.93
CA THR A 96 8.59 0.03 -14.53
C THR A 96 7.71 1.00 -13.75
N PHE A 97 8.19 1.44 -12.60
CA PHE A 97 7.61 2.49 -11.78
C PHE A 97 8.61 3.64 -11.69
N THR A 98 8.10 4.87 -11.50
CA THR A 98 8.94 6.06 -11.39
C THR A 98 8.46 6.90 -10.22
N VAL A 99 9.34 7.15 -9.26
CA VAL A 99 9.07 7.98 -8.08
C VAL A 99 9.90 9.26 -8.14
N PRO A 100 9.35 10.41 -7.70
CA PRO A 100 10.12 11.65 -7.65
C PRO A 100 11.22 11.56 -6.59
N LEU A 101 12.31 12.27 -6.84
CA LEU A 101 13.43 12.40 -5.91
C LEU A 101 13.20 13.62 -5.02
N MET A 102 13.45 13.48 -3.70
CA MET A 102 13.43 14.60 -2.77
C MET A 102 14.56 15.58 -3.09
N GLU A 103 14.33 16.89 -2.96
CA GLU A 103 15.33 17.94 -3.27
C GLU A 103 16.68 17.71 -2.57
N GLU A 104 16.64 17.27 -1.32
CA GLU A 104 17.82 16.97 -0.51
C GLU A 104 18.70 15.84 -1.05
N LEU A 105 18.20 15.06 -2.02
CA LEU A 105 18.93 13.95 -2.64
C LEU A 105 19.51 14.31 -4.02
N LYS A 106 19.10 15.44 -4.61
CA LYS A 106 19.58 15.85 -5.94
C LYS A 106 21.09 16.12 -5.92
N GLY A 107 21.76 15.72 -7.01
CA GLY A 107 23.21 15.85 -7.16
C GLY A 107 24.04 14.87 -6.32
N LYS A 108 23.43 14.05 -5.46
CA LYS A 108 24.13 13.01 -4.71
C LYS A 108 24.22 11.72 -5.53
N LYS A 109 25.24 10.92 -5.24
CA LYS A 109 25.28 9.53 -5.67
C LYS A 109 24.22 8.74 -4.89
N LEU A 110 23.33 8.06 -5.59
CA LEU A 110 22.23 7.30 -4.98
C LEU A 110 22.55 5.80 -4.97
N VAL A 111 22.38 5.17 -3.82
CA VAL A 111 22.58 3.73 -3.61
C VAL A 111 21.26 3.10 -3.20
N ILE A 112 20.72 2.21 -4.04
CA ILE A 112 19.49 1.46 -3.75
C ILE A 112 19.85 0.16 -3.02
N THR A 113 19.33 -0.01 -1.81
CA THR A 113 19.64 -1.14 -0.90
C THR A 113 18.61 -2.27 -0.94
N ASN A 114 17.66 -2.18 -1.87
CA ASN A 114 16.60 -3.19 -2.04
C ASN A 114 17.16 -4.57 -2.38
N PRO A 115 16.52 -5.65 -1.90
CA PRO A 115 16.82 -7.00 -2.35
C PRO A 115 16.58 -7.13 -3.86
N LYS A 116 17.36 -8.01 -4.51
CA LYS A 116 17.23 -8.26 -5.95
C LYS A 116 15.96 -9.06 -6.25
N GLY A 117 15.15 -8.56 -7.19
CA GLY A 117 14.00 -9.25 -7.73
C GLY A 117 14.35 -10.21 -8.86
N LYS A 118 13.41 -11.11 -9.20
CA LYS A 118 13.54 -11.98 -10.37
C LYS A 118 13.28 -11.16 -11.64
N SER A 119 14.21 -11.18 -12.60
CA SER A 119 13.99 -10.61 -13.93
C SER A 119 13.24 -11.63 -14.79
N SER A 120 12.17 -11.22 -15.46
CA SER A 120 11.55 -12.01 -16.53
C SER A 120 12.02 -11.61 -17.93
N LEU A 121 12.89 -10.59 -18.04
CA LEU A 121 13.42 -10.06 -19.30
C LEU A 121 14.64 -10.84 -19.85
N LEU A 122 14.87 -12.04 -19.36
CA LEU A 122 15.88 -12.98 -19.87
C LEU A 122 15.26 -14.37 -19.93
N ASN A 123 14.43 -14.61 -20.94
CA ASN A 123 14.11 -15.94 -21.47
C ASN A 123 13.92 -15.81 -22.98
#